data_AF-A0A7J6PQX2-F1
#
_entry.id   AF-A0A7J6PQX2-F1
#
_cell.length_a   1.000
_cell.length_b   1.000
_cell.length_c   1.000
_cell.angle_alpha   90.00
_cell.angle_beta   90.00
_cell.angle_gamma   90.00
#
_symmetry.space_group_name_H-M   'P 1'
#
loop_
_entity.id
_entity.type
_entity.pdbx_description
1 polymer ?
#
loop_
_entity_poly.entity_id
_entity_poly.type
_entity_poly.pdbx_seq_one_letter_code
_entity_poly.pdbx_strand_id
1 'polypeptide(L)'
;MEVPTTKFTLEAPAGLIDIEARCSERKAESITFTNVPAFVVYDNEEVEVPSIGPVLVSAVYSGMWYAVVDDVDTKHGIPIEPENGKKLCAFGECVKQAARQKLPVVHPENPEINSVSIIVLRSSTRDKATVVMPNGGFSWDDPDTWTGMLDRSPCGTGTSAVMALEQAR
;
A
#
# COMPACT_ATOMS: atom_id res chain seq x y z
N MET A 1 0.26 20.47 -31.38
CA MET A 1 1.22 19.45 -31.83
C MET A 1 0.93 18.20 -31.01
N GLU A 2 0.55 17.10 -31.64
CA GLU A 2 0.21 15.85 -30.95
C GLU A 2 1.51 15.20 -30.48
N VAL A 3 1.66 15.01 -29.17
CA VAL A 3 2.88 14.38 -28.61
C VAL A 3 2.81 12.89 -28.94
N PRO A 4 3.84 12.28 -29.55
CA PRO A 4 3.78 10.89 -29.94
C PRO A 4 3.65 9.97 -28.72
N THR A 5 2.75 9.00 -28.84
CA THR A 5 2.45 8.03 -27.78
C THR A 5 2.83 6.63 -28.24
N THR A 6 3.53 5.87 -27.39
CA THR A 6 3.84 4.45 -27.62
C THR A 6 3.00 3.59 -26.67
N LYS A 7 2.31 2.59 -27.22
CA LYS A 7 1.47 1.65 -26.46
C LYS A 7 2.07 0.25 -26.49
N PHE A 8 2.16 -0.38 -25.33
CA PHE A 8 2.66 -1.75 -25.19
C PHE A 8 2.15 -2.36 -23.89
N THR A 9 2.22 -3.69 -23.78
CA THR A 9 1.78 -4.43 -22.60
C THR A 9 2.98 -5.11 -21.97
N LEU A 10 3.07 -5.07 -20.64
CA LEU A 10 4.04 -5.84 -19.86
C LEU A 10 3.33 -6.94 -19.07
N GLU A 11 4.00 -8.07 -18.90
CA GLU A 11 3.56 -9.14 -18.01
C GLU A 11 4.29 -9.01 -16.66
N ALA A 12 3.52 -8.84 -15.59
CA ALA A 12 3.99 -8.81 -14.21
C ALA A 12 3.44 -10.04 -13.44
N PRO A 13 3.97 -10.38 -12.26
CA PRO A 13 3.45 -11.49 -11.46
C PRO A 13 1.96 -11.38 -11.13
N ALA A 14 1.43 -10.16 -11.06
CA ALA A 14 0.01 -9.90 -10.81
C ALA A 14 -0.87 -10.01 -12.06
N GLY A 15 -0.29 -10.03 -13.26
CA GLY A 15 -1.02 -10.07 -14.53
C GLY A 15 -0.46 -9.09 -15.57
N LEU A 16 -1.24 -8.92 -16.65
CA LEU A 16 -0.90 -8.01 -17.75
C LEU A 16 -1.17 -6.55 -17.37
N ILE A 17 -0.24 -5.67 -17.73
CA ILE A 17 -0.27 -4.24 -17.46
C ILE A 17 -0.16 -3.50 -18.80
N ASP A 18 -1.21 -2.80 -19.18
CA ASP A 18 -1.19 -1.95 -20.38
C ASP A 18 -0.54 -0.62 -20.08
N ILE A 19 0.39 -0.20 -20.94
CA ILE A 19 1.21 0.99 -20.77
C ILE A 19 1.03 1.94 -21.96
N GLU A 20 0.86 3.22 -21.64
CA GLU A 20 0.87 4.34 -22.56
C GLU A 20 2.02 5.28 -22.18
N ALA A 21 3.05 5.34 -23.03
CA ALA A 21 4.21 6.21 -22.85
C ALA A 21 4.10 7.44 -23.75
N ARG A 22 4.05 8.64 -23.15
CA ARG A 22 4.16 9.90 -23.88
C ARG A 22 5.63 10.22 -24.11
N CYS A 23 6.01 10.40 -25.37
CA CYS A 23 7.41 10.55 -25.77
C CYS A 23 7.70 11.92 -26.39
N SER A 24 8.85 12.50 -26.06
CA SER A 24 9.40 13.69 -26.71
C SER A 24 10.92 13.54 -26.83
N GLU A 25 11.51 14.06 -27.91
CA GLU A 25 12.96 14.05 -28.12
C GLU A 25 13.65 12.68 -27.87
N ARG A 26 12.97 11.58 -28.27
CA ARG A 26 13.41 10.17 -28.07
C ARG A 26 13.48 9.72 -26.61
N LYS A 27 12.77 10.38 -25.69
CA LYS A 27 12.62 9.99 -24.29
C LYS A 27 11.15 9.78 -23.95
N ALA A 28 10.84 8.84 -23.07
CA ALA A 28 9.54 8.77 -22.44
C ALA A 28 9.49 9.80 -21.29
N GLU A 29 8.57 10.76 -21.38
CA GLU A 29 8.43 11.85 -20.41
C GLU A 29 7.37 11.55 -19.35
N SER A 30 6.29 10.85 -19.72
CA SER A 30 5.29 10.35 -18.78
C SER A 30 4.85 8.94 -19.16
N ILE A 31 4.56 8.16 -18.13
CA ILE A 31 4.03 6.80 -18.26
C ILE A 31 2.66 6.77 -17.58
N THR A 32 1.65 6.33 -18.32
CA THR A 32 0.35 5.95 -17.77
C THR A 32 0.25 4.44 -17.90
N PHE A 33 -0.18 3.77 -16.84
CA PHE A 33 -0.44 2.34 -16.89
C PHE A 33 -1.86 2.05 -16.40
N THR A 34 -2.49 1.04 -16.99
CA THR A 34 -3.72 0.45 -16.46
C THR A 34 -3.31 -0.72 -15.60
N ASN A 35 -3.51 -0.58 -14.28
CA ASN A 35 -3.19 -1.64 -13.33
C ASN A 35 -4.16 -2.82 -13.47
N VAL A 36 -3.81 -3.95 -12.87
CA VAL A 36 -4.74 -5.08 -12.70
C VAL A 36 -5.97 -4.65 -11.87
N PRO A 37 -7.08 -5.42 -11.92
CA PRO A 37 -8.26 -5.12 -11.11
C PRO A 37 -7.92 -4.94 -9.63
N ALA A 38 -8.44 -3.86 -9.04
CA ALA A 38 -8.30 -3.56 -7.62
C ALA A 38 -9.66 -3.69 -6.93
N PHE A 39 -9.69 -4.29 -5.74
CA PHE A 39 -10.93 -4.55 -5.00
C PHE A 39 -10.70 -4.64 -3.49
N VAL A 40 -11.73 -4.26 -2.72
CA VAL A 40 -11.74 -4.26 -1.26
C VAL A 40 -12.30 -5.59 -0.75
N VAL A 41 -11.68 -6.18 0.27
CA VAL A 41 -12.18 -7.38 0.97
C VAL A 41 -12.63 -7.07 2.38
N TYR A 42 -11.91 -6.18 3.07
CA TYR A 42 -12.22 -5.72 4.41
C TYR A 42 -12.17 -4.19 4.43
N ASP A 43 -13.13 -3.54 5.08
CA ASP A 43 -13.15 -2.08 5.26
C ASP A 43 -13.36 -1.74 6.74
N ASN A 44 -12.40 -1.01 7.32
CA ASN A 44 -12.39 -0.59 8.72
C ASN A 44 -12.61 -1.72 9.75
N GLU A 45 -11.94 -2.85 9.56
CA GLU A 45 -11.90 -3.93 10.54
C GLU A 45 -10.98 -3.55 11.71
N GLU A 46 -11.44 -3.76 12.94
CA GLU A 46 -10.62 -3.50 14.14
C GLU A 46 -9.60 -4.64 14.34
N VAL A 47 -8.33 -4.26 14.38
CA VAL A 47 -7.19 -5.14 14.61
C VAL A 47 -6.51 -4.74 15.91
N GLU A 48 -6.41 -5.68 16.84
CA GLU A 48 -5.62 -5.51 18.07
C GLU A 48 -4.12 -5.65 17.79
N VAL A 49 -3.37 -4.57 18.01
CA VAL A 49 -1.93 -4.53 17.73
C VAL A 49 -1.15 -4.49 19.04
N PRO A 50 -0.32 -5.51 19.36
CA PRO A 50 0.50 -5.52 20.57
C PRO A 50 1.29 -4.22 20.76
N SER A 51 1.25 -3.66 21.96
CA SER A 51 1.90 -2.39 22.35
C SER A 51 1.35 -1.11 21.70
N ILE A 52 0.36 -1.20 20.80
CA ILE A 52 -0.29 -0.05 20.15
C ILE A 52 -1.78 0.04 20.52
N GLY A 53 -2.48 -1.09 20.62
CA GLY A 53 -3.92 -1.17 20.86
C GLY A 53 -4.73 -1.37 19.58
N PRO A 54 -6.03 -1.06 19.59
CA PRO A 54 -6.91 -1.25 18.43
C PRO A 54 -6.58 -0.27 17.30
N VAL A 55 -6.53 -0.78 16.08
CA VAL A 55 -6.32 -0.02 14.85
C VAL A 55 -7.36 -0.46 13.82
N LEU A 56 -8.05 0.48 13.19
CA LEU A 56 -8.95 0.19 12.07
C LEU A 56 -8.14 -0.01 10.79
N VAL A 57 -8.30 -1.17 10.18
CA VAL A 57 -7.55 -1.59 9.00
C VAL A 57 -8.51 -2.03 7.90
N SER A 58 -8.29 -1.52 6.69
CA SER A 58 -8.92 -2.04 5.49
C SER A 58 -7.95 -2.93 4.73
N ALA A 59 -8.43 -4.01 4.10
CA ALA A 59 -7.62 -4.87 3.26
C ALA A 59 -8.07 -4.79 1.80
N VAL A 60 -7.14 -4.44 0.93
CA VAL A 60 -7.43 -4.12 -0.48
C VAL A 60 -6.40 -4.82 -1.37
N TYR A 61 -6.87 -5.46 -2.44
CA TYR A 61 -6.01 -5.97 -3.49
C TYR A 61 -5.88 -4.93 -4.61
N SER A 62 -4.68 -4.75 -5.15
CA SER A 62 -4.41 -3.86 -6.28
C SER A 62 -3.15 -4.24 -7.06
N GLY A 63 -2.91 -5.55 -7.19
CA GLY A 63 -1.65 -6.15 -7.66
C GLY A 63 -0.85 -6.79 -6.52
N MET A 64 -1.02 -6.27 -5.30
CA MET A 64 -0.64 -6.93 -4.04
C MET A 64 -1.72 -6.66 -2.99
N TRP A 65 -1.66 -7.38 -1.87
CA TRP A 65 -2.53 -7.13 -0.72
C TRP A 65 -1.98 -6.03 0.17
N TYR A 66 -2.75 -4.95 0.28
CA TYR A 66 -2.48 -3.81 1.13
C TYR A 66 -3.35 -3.83 2.37
N ALA A 67 -2.74 -3.55 3.53
CA ALA A 67 -3.46 -2.93 4.64
C ALA A 67 -3.54 -1.42 4.37
N VAL A 68 -4.66 -0.79 4.69
CA VAL A 68 -4.82 0.67 4.64
C VAL A 68 -5.30 1.15 6.00
N VAL A 69 -4.57 2.11 6.58
CA VAL A 69 -4.92 2.76 7.84
C VAL A 69 -5.08 4.24 7.60
N ASP A 70 -6.24 4.72 8.00
CA ASP A 70 -6.65 6.10 7.90
C ASP A 70 -6.37 6.86 9.21
N ASP A 71 -6.36 8.20 9.14
CA ASP A 71 -6.28 9.09 10.30
C ASP A 71 -5.08 8.88 11.25
N VAL A 72 -3.94 8.42 10.72
CA VAL A 72 -2.76 8.00 11.52
C VAL A 72 -2.23 9.12 12.41
N ASP A 73 -2.27 10.35 11.93
CA ASP A 73 -1.86 11.56 12.64
C ASP A 73 -2.77 11.90 13.82
N THR A 74 -4.09 11.77 13.67
CA THR A 74 -5.06 12.17 14.71
C THR A 74 -5.45 11.03 15.65
N LYS A 75 -5.45 9.77 15.18
CA LYS A 75 -5.79 8.59 15.99
C LYS A 75 -4.60 7.98 16.70
N HIS A 76 -3.41 8.06 16.09
CA HIS A 76 -2.20 7.45 16.63
C HIS A 76 -1.09 8.45 16.93
N GLY A 77 -1.30 9.75 16.65
CA GLY A 77 -0.35 10.81 17.02
C GLY A 77 0.94 10.78 16.21
N ILE A 78 0.93 10.20 15.00
CA ILE A 78 2.11 10.09 14.12
C ILE A 78 1.86 10.88 12.83
N PRO A 79 2.25 12.16 12.76
CA PRO A 79 2.18 12.93 11.53
C PRO A 79 2.99 12.29 10.40
N ILE A 80 2.45 12.29 9.19
CA ILE A 80 3.13 11.76 8.00
C ILE A 80 4.13 12.81 7.49
N GLU A 81 5.30 12.84 8.13
CA GLU A 81 6.41 13.74 7.82
C GLU A 81 7.75 12.98 7.82
N PRO A 82 8.78 13.45 7.09
CA PRO A 82 10.07 12.78 7.01
C PRO A 82 10.71 12.47 8.37
N GLU A 83 10.58 13.38 9.35
CA GLU A 83 11.14 13.26 10.69
C GLU A 83 10.53 12.09 11.47
N ASN A 84 9.30 11.68 11.12
CA ASN A 84 8.60 10.56 11.73
C ASN A 84 8.87 9.23 11.00
N GLY A 85 9.73 9.19 9.98
CA GLY A 85 9.91 8.01 9.13
C GLY A 85 10.18 6.71 9.91
N LYS A 86 11.03 6.75 10.95
CA LYS A 86 11.29 5.57 11.80
C LYS A 86 10.04 5.11 12.56
N LYS A 87 9.24 6.05 13.10
CA LYS A 87 7.99 5.76 13.81
C LYS A 87 6.92 5.21 12.87
N LEU A 88 6.80 5.78 11.66
CA LEU A 88 5.87 5.31 10.63
C LEU A 88 6.23 3.88 10.19
N CYS A 89 7.52 3.57 10.00
CA CYS A 89 7.94 2.21 9.70
C CYS A 89 7.58 1.23 10.83
N ALA A 90 7.90 1.57 12.08
CA ALA A 90 7.60 0.70 13.22
C ALA A 90 6.10 0.47 13.40
N PHE A 91 5.31 1.56 13.37
CA PHE A 91 3.85 1.50 13.43
C PHE A 91 3.28 0.64 12.28
N GLY A 92 3.69 0.95 11.05
CA GLY A 92 3.22 0.24 9.86
C GLY A 92 3.56 -1.25 9.89
N GLU A 93 4.78 -1.61 10.29
CA GLU A 93 5.19 -3.01 10.37
C GLU A 93 4.36 -3.77 11.41
N CYS A 94 4.21 -3.23 12.63
CA CYS A 94 3.38 -3.86 13.66
C CYS A 94 1.92 -4.03 13.21
N VAL A 95 1.31 -2.98 12.67
CA VAL A 95 -0.09 -3.05 12.21
C VAL A 95 -0.23 -4.07 11.07
N LYS A 96 0.69 -4.09 10.12
CA LYS A 96 0.68 -5.04 9.01
C LYS A 96 0.76 -6.49 9.49
N GLN A 97 1.60 -6.77 10.49
CA GLN A 97 1.73 -8.13 11.04
C GLN A 97 0.46 -8.57 11.78
N ALA A 98 -0.15 -7.67 12.55
CA ALA A 98 -1.43 -7.94 13.20
C ALA A 98 -2.56 -8.13 12.17
N ALA A 99 -2.62 -7.28 11.15
CA ALA A 99 -3.60 -7.38 10.07
C ALA A 99 -3.46 -8.69 9.28
N ARG A 100 -2.22 -9.10 8.98
CA ARG A 100 -1.93 -10.39 8.31
C ARG A 100 -2.48 -11.59 9.09
N GLN A 101 -2.52 -11.53 10.42
CA GLN A 101 -3.06 -12.61 11.25
C GLN A 101 -4.59 -12.54 11.36
N LYS A 102 -5.15 -11.34 11.46
CA LYS A 102 -6.57 -11.11 11.71
C LYS A 102 -7.44 -11.14 10.47
N LEU A 103 -6.89 -10.71 9.32
CA LEU A 103 -7.59 -10.50 8.05
C LEU A 103 -7.07 -11.50 7.01
N PRO A 104 -7.57 -12.75 6.98
CA PRO A 104 -7.16 -13.72 5.98
C PRO A 104 -7.62 -13.27 4.58
N VAL A 105 -6.67 -13.12 3.66
CA VAL A 105 -6.93 -12.70 2.28
C VAL A 105 -6.41 -13.74 1.31
N VAL A 106 -7.12 -13.99 0.20
CA VAL A 106 -6.68 -14.88 -0.87
C VAL A 106 -7.16 -14.30 -2.19
N HIS A 107 -6.26 -14.17 -3.18
CA HIS A 107 -6.65 -13.70 -4.50
C HIS A 107 -7.50 -14.77 -5.19
N PRO A 108 -8.68 -14.41 -5.76
CA PRO A 108 -9.65 -15.39 -6.26
C PRO A 108 -9.12 -16.23 -7.42
N GLU A 109 -8.22 -15.69 -8.22
CA GLU A 109 -7.65 -16.37 -9.39
C GLU A 109 -6.22 -16.90 -9.14
N ASN A 110 -5.59 -16.54 -8.02
CA ASN A 110 -4.23 -16.96 -7.71
C ASN A 110 -4.07 -17.20 -6.19
N PRO A 111 -4.30 -18.43 -5.70
CA PRO A 111 -4.22 -18.76 -4.28
C PRO A 111 -2.83 -18.58 -3.64
N GLU A 112 -1.77 -18.40 -4.42
CA GLU A 112 -0.43 -18.09 -3.90
C GLU A 112 -0.32 -16.64 -3.39
N ILE A 113 -1.19 -15.75 -3.88
CA ILE A 113 -1.29 -14.36 -3.44
C ILE A 113 -2.30 -14.29 -2.29
N ASN A 114 -1.84 -14.63 -1.09
CA ASN A 114 -2.72 -14.94 0.05
C ASN A 114 -2.34 -14.26 1.37
N SER A 115 -1.66 -13.12 1.30
CA SER A 115 -1.23 -12.44 2.51
C SER A 115 -1.04 -10.95 2.30
N VAL A 116 -1.51 -10.15 3.25
CA VAL A 116 -1.20 -8.72 3.36
C VAL A 116 0.31 -8.55 3.42
N SER A 117 0.88 -7.81 2.46
CA SER A 117 2.33 -7.71 2.29
C SER A 117 2.86 -6.29 2.49
N ILE A 118 2.03 -5.27 2.30
CA ILE A 118 2.39 -3.85 2.38
C ILE A 118 1.28 -3.08 3.09
N ILE A 119 1.60 -1.94 3.70
CA ILE A 119 0.63 -1.07 4.35
C ILE A 119 0.71 0.37 3.82
N VAL A 120 -0.45 0.97 3.58
CA VAL A 120 -0.62 2.41 3.32
C VAL A 120 -1.09 3.09 4.60
N LEU A 121 -0.41 4.15 5.00
CA LEU A 121 -0.74 5.00 6.13
C LEU A 121 -1.19 6.36 5.58
N ARG A 122 -2.36 6.84 5.98
CA ARG A 122 -2.95 8.09 5.46
C ARG A 122 -3.21 9.10 6.57
N SER A 123 -3.01 10.37 6.27
CA SER A 123 -3.38 11.46 7.17
C SER A 123 -4.89 11.62 7.23
N SER A 124 -5.37 12.24 8.31
CA SER A 124 -6.77 12.60 8.50
C SER A 124 -7.31 13.56 7.43
N THR A 125 -6.46 14.45 6.93
CA THR A 125 -6.76 15.41 5.86
C THR A 125 -6.72 14.81 4.46
N ARG A 126 -6.27 13.55 4.31
CA ARG A 126 -6.15 12.80 3.03
C ARG A 126 -5.23 13.41 1.98
N ASP A 127 -4.46 14.44 2.34
CA ASP A 127 -3.46 15.10 1.50
C ASP A 127 -2.07 14.45 1.58
N LYS A 128 -1.82 13.64 2.62
CA LYS A 128 -0.57 12.92 2.83
C LYS A 128 -0.82 11.44 3.03
N ALA A 129 0.06 10.65 2.44
CA ALA A 129 0.13 9.22 2.65
C ALA A 129 1.57 8.74 2.55
N THR A 130 1.87 7.62 3.19
CA THR A 130 3.13 6.90 3.01
C THR A 130 2.86 5.41 2.93
N VAL A 131 3.76 4.69 2.28
CA VAL A 131 3.68 3.24 2.12
C VAL A 131 4.86 2.61 2.82
N VAL A 132 4.59 1.68 3.74
CA VAL A 132 5.62 0.93 4.47
C VAL A 132 5.71 -0.48 3.89
N MET A 133 6.89 -0.81 3.38
CA MET A 133 7.24 -2.10 2.79
C MET A 133 8.10 -2.91 3.78
N PRO A 134 8.01 -4.25 3.75
CA PRO A 134 8.90 -5.10 4.54
C PRO A 134 10.36 -4.92 4.13
N ASN A 135 11.28 -4.99 5.10
CA ASN A 135 12.73 -4.92 4.87
C ASN A 135 13.53 -6.02 5.60
N GLY A 136 12.88 -6.98 6.25
CA GLY A 136 13.54 -7.99 7.07
C GLY A 136 12.58 -8.89 7.83
N GLY A 137 13.12 -9.60 8.82
CA GLY A 137 12.32 -10.40 9.77
C GLY A 137 11.60 -9.52 10.80
N PHE A 138 10.61 -10.11 11.47
CA PHE A 138 9.80 -9.45 12.48
C PHE A 138 9.64 -10.34 13.71
N SER A 139 9.74 -9.76 14.90
CA SER A 139 9.47 -10.40 16.18
C SER A 139 8.70 -9.46 17.10
N TRP A 140 7.60 -9.93 17.68
CA TRP A 140 6.87 -9.18 18.71
C TRP A 140 7.69 -8.97 19.99
N ASP A 141 8.68 -9.83 20.24
CA ASP A 141 9.52 -9.77 21.44
C ASP A 141 10.74 -8.85 21.29
N ASP A 142 11.02 -8.35 20.07
CA ASP A 142 12.17 -7.50 19.78
C ASP A 142 11.78 -6.26 18.96
N PRO A 143 11.63 -5.09 19.61
CA PRO A 143 11.30 -3.83 18.95
C PRO A 143 12.33 -3.35 17.91
N ASP A 144 13.58 -3.82 17.95
CA ASP A 144 14.58 -3.46 16.93
C ASP A 144 14.26 -4.11 15.58
N THR A 145 13.37 -5.12 15.56
CA THR A 145 12.86 -5.72 14.32
C THR A 145 11.66 -4.99 13.73
N TRP A 146 11.05 -4.04 14.45
CA TRP A 146 9.89 -3.27 13.98
C TRP A 146 10.36 -2.17 13.03
N THR A 147 10.88 -2.60 11.88
CA THR A 147 11.44 -1.73 10.85
C THR A 147 10.78 -1.99 9.51
N GLY A 148 11.03 -1.09 8.56
CA GLY A 148 10.46 -1.16 7.22
C GLY A 148 11.15 -0.18 6.28
N MET A 149 10.84 -0.30 5.00
CA MET A 149 11.22 0.69 3.98
C MET A 149 10.02 1.53 3.60
N LEU A 150 10.16 2.85 3.64
CA LEU A 150 9.15 3.71 3.01
C LEU A 150 9.31 3.67 1.48
N ASP A 151 8.21 3.58 0.75
CA ASP A 151 8.24 3.94 -0.66
C ASP A 151 8.46 5.46 -0.76
N ARG A 152 9.38 5.87 -1.63
CA ARG A 152 9.70 7.30 -1.84
C ARG A 152 8.85 7.89 -2.96
N SER A 153 8.22 7.02 -3.76
CA SER A 153 7.13 7.38 -4.64
C SER A 153 5.79 7.34 -3.89
N PRO A 154 4.69 7.81 -4.51
CA PRO A 154 3.35 7.58 -3.98
C PRO A 154 2.89 6.11 -3.97
N CYS A 155 3.71 5.18 -4.49
CA CYS A 155 3.42 3.76 -4.69
C CYS A 155 2.23 3.52 -5.64
N GLY A 156 2.49 3.12 -6.90
CA GLY A 156 1.41 2.98 -7.90
C GLY A 156 0.31 1.97 -7.52
N THR A 157 0.70 0.80 -7.05
CA THR A 157 -0.23 -0.23 -6.54
C THR A 157 -0.89 0.23 -5.23
N GLY A 158 -0.17 0.90 -4.34
CA GLY A 158 -0.76 1.50 -3.12
C GLY A 158 -1.79 2.59 -3.42
N THR A 159 -1.52 3.44 -4.42
CA THR A 159 -2.46 4.46 -4.92
C THR A 159 -3.70 3.79 -5.51
N SER A 160 -3.53 2.72 -6.29
CA SER A 160 -4.65 1.94 -6.82
C SER A 160 -5.52 1.33 -5.70
N ALA A 161 -4.90 0.85 -4.62
CA ALA A 161 -5.62 0.34 -3.44
C ALA A 161 -6.44 1.45 -2.76
N VAL A 162 -5.86 2.63 -2.57
CA VAL A 162 -6.59 3.78 -1.99
C VAL A 162 -7.75 4.20 -2.89
N MET A 163 -7.54 4.27 -4.21
CA MET A 163 -8.63 4.59 -5.15
C MET A 163 -9.77 3.58 -5.10
N ALA A 164 -9.45 2.28 -5.03
CA ALA A 164 -10.48 1.23 -4.91
C ALA A 164 -11.25 1.33 -3.58
N LEU A 165 -10.55 1.65 -2.49
CA LEU A 165 -11.18 1.84 -1.18
C LEU A 165 -12.11 3.06 -1.15
N GLU A 166 -11.66 4.20 -1.68
CA GLU A 166 -12.50 5.41 -1.80
C GLU A 166 -13.70 5.17 -2.70
N GLN A 167 -13.55 4.40 -3.79
CA GLN A 167 -14.65 4.07 -4.70
C GLN A 167 -15.69 3.13 -4.06
N ALA A 168 -15.30 2.33 -3.07
CA ALA A 168 -16.18 1.39 -2.38
C ALA A 168 -16.99 2.03 -1.23
N ARG A 169 -16.61 3.23 -0.78
CA ARG A 169 -17.23 3.99 0.30
C ARG A 169 -18.24 5.01 -0.21
#